data_AF-A0A7S2BGK8-F1
#
_entry.id   AF-A0A7S2BGK8-F1
#
_cell.length_a   1.000
_cell.length_b   1.000
_cell.length_c   1.000
_cell.angle_alpha   90.00
_cell.angle_beta   90.00
_cell.angle_gamma   90.00
#
_symmetry.space_group_name_H-M   'P 1'
#
loop_
_entity.id
_entity.type
_entity.pdbx_description
1 polymer ?
#
loop_
_entity_poly.entity_id
_entity_poly.type
_entity_poly.pdbx_seq_one_letter_code
_entity_poly.pdbx_strand_id
1 'polypeptide(L)'
;VDRGAPAAAGRQPPEEAVNPASPVDDDEAPLFEPWPSSRTPPFKLHIAGSWNDYKPLQMQWQEGMFACPVTLGPDGCENFQILVNGSWDRTFYPSEPDASALDEHTVCGPDAKGHGRNWQIGKYVEEEA
;
A
#
# COMPACT_ATOMS: atom_id res chain seq x y z
N VAL A 1 -58.30 56.24 -20.92
CA VAL A 1 -57.31 55.37 -21.58
C VAL A 1 -56.61 54.58 -20.48
N ASP A 2 -56.99 53.32 -20.30
CA ASP A 2 -56.27 52.18 -20.92
C ASP A 2 -54.91 51.98 -20.22
N ARG A 3 -54.50 50.87 -19.60
CA ARG A 3 -55.02 49.51 -19.36
C ARG A 3 -54.04 48.87 -18.36
N GLY A 4 -54.50 47.89 -17.59
CA GLY A 4 -53.74 46.65 -17.38
C GLY A 4 -52.78 46.56 -16.19
N ALA A 5 -53.25 45.91 -15.12
CA ALA A 5 -52.46 44.95 -14.32
C ALA A 5 -52.03 43.74 -15.23
N PRO A 6 -51.15 42.77 -14.85
CA PRO A 6 -51.16 42.12 -13.54
C PRO A 6 -49.83 41.51 -13.01
N ALA A 7 -50.01 40.90 -11.84
CA ALA A 7 -49.14 40.01 -11.07
C ALA A 7 -48.22 39.08 -11.87
N ALA A 8 -46.98 38.95 -11.41
CA ALA A 8 -46.14 37.79 -11.68
C ALA A 8 -46.49 36.68 -10.68
N ALA A 9 -46.92 35.55 -11.25
CA ALA A 9 -47.38 34.35 -10.59
C ALA A 9 -46.30 33.66 -9.76
N GLY A 10 -46.75 32.98 -8.70
CA GLY A 10 -45.93 32.03 -7.96
C GLY A 10 -45.45 30.88 -8.86
N ARG A 11 -44.28 30.35 -8.51
CA ARG A 11 -43.93 28.96 -8.77
C ARG A 11 -43.53 28.32 -7.45
N GLN A 12 -44.41 27.46 -6.98
CA GLN A 12 -44.11 26.41 -6.02
C GLN A 12 -42.91 25.60 -6.53
N PRO A 13 -41.94 25.24 -5.68
CA PRO A 13 -40.99 24.20 -6.04
C PRO A 13 -41.75 22.88 -6.23
N PRO A 14 -41.36 22.03 -7.21
CA PRO A 14 -41.98 20.73 -7.36
C PRO A 14 -41.69 19.83 -6.14
N GLU A 15 -42.75 19.14 -5.74
CA GLU A 15 -42.88 18.11 -4.73
C GLU A 15 -41.75 17.06 -4.72
N GLU A 16 -41.40 16.66 -3.51
CA GLU A 16 -40.84 15.38 -3.10
C GLU A 16 -40.76 14.28 -4.17
N ALA A 17 -39.53 13.92 -4.55
CA ALA A 17 -39.20 12.52 -4.71
C ALA A 17 -38.71 12.00 -3.35
N VAL A 18 -39.60 11.34 -2.61
CA VAL A 18 -39.23 10.48 -1.48
C VAL A 18 -38.25 9.42 -1.98
N ASN A 19 -36.98 9.55 -1.60
CA ASN A 19 -36.01 8.46 -1.64
C ASN A 19 -35.83 7.96 -0.20
N PRO A 20 -36.38 6.79 0.18
CA PRO A 20 -36.23 6.25 1.53
C PRO A 20 -35.01 5.30 1.58
N ALA A 21 -33.84 5.84 1.93
CA ALA A 21 -32.70 5.13 2.54
C ALA A 21 -31.64 6.16 2.94
N SER A 22 -31.86 6.87 4.05
CA SER A 22 -31.11 6.73 5.31
C SER A 22 -29.73 7.41 5.30
N PRO A 23 -29.47 8.36 6.21
CA PRO A 23 -28.13 8.88 6.47
C PRO A 23 -27.41 7.88 7.39
N VAL A 24 -26.30 7.31 6.93
CA VAL A 24 -25.39 6.56 7.79
C VAL A 24 -24.04 7.24 7.73
N ASP A 25 -23.70 7.90 8.84
CA ASP A 25 -22.36 8.27 9.25
C ASP A 25 -21.46 7.02 9.25
N ASP A 26 -20.45 6.93 8.39
CA ASP A 26 -19.38 5.89 8.39
C ASP A 26 -18.33 6.21 7.28
N ASP A 27 -17.74 7.41 7.27
CA ASP A 27 -16.79 7.88 6.24
C ASP A 27 -15.31 7.66 6.67
N GLU A 28 -14.96 6.41 6.99
CA GLU A 28 -13.56 5.93 7.05
C GLU A 28 -13.50 4.64 6.23
N ALA A 29 -13.48 4.80 4.90
CA ALA A 29 -13.08 3.70 4.03
C ALA A 29 -11.70 3.20 4.51
N PRO A 30 -11.48 1.88 4.65
CA PRO A 30 -10.22 1.38 5.17
C PRO A 30 -9.07 1.89 4.30
N LEU A 31 -8.05 2.47 4.94
CA LEU A 31 -6.87 3.12 4.32
C LEU A 31 -6.09 2.21 3.35
N PHE A 32 -6.46 0.95 3.22
CA PHE A 32 -5.86 -0.01 2.30
C PHE A 32 -6.94 -0.90 1.66
N GLU A 33 -7.20 -0.69 0.37
CA GLU A 33 -7.95 -1.65 -0.45
C GLU A 33 -7.00 -2.79 -0.85
N PRO A 34 -7.23 -4.03 -0.38
CA PRO A 34 -6.37 -5.16 -0.73
C PRO A 34 -6.41 -5.41 -2.23
N TRP A 35 -5.30 -5.90 -2.79
CA TRP A 35 -5.24 -6.21 -4.21
C TRP A 35 -6.29 -7.28 -4.57
N PRO A 36 -7.15 -7.04 -5.56
CA PRO A 36 -8.23 -7.97 -5.87
C PRO A 36 -7.66 -9.30 -6.35
N SER A 37 -8.10 -10.40 -5.75
CA SER A 37 -7.63 -11.76 -6.06
C SER A 37 -7.86 -12.18 -7.52
N SER A 38 -8.76 -11.49 -8.24
CA SER A 38 -9.02 -11.70 -9.67
C SER A 38 -7.98 -11.07 -10.60
N ARG A 39 -7.06 -10.24 -10.10
CA ARG A 39 -5.99 -9.61 -10.88
C ARG A 39 -4.66 -10.29 -10.62
N THR A 40 -3.97 -10.66 -11.70
CA THR A 40 -2.56 -11.06 -11.63
C THR A 40 -1.68 -9.86 -11.28
N PRO A 41 -0.57 -10.08 -10.56
CA PRO A 41 0.35 -8.98 -10.24
C PRO A 41 1.03 -8.49 -11.53
N PRO A 42 1.17 -7.16 -11.72
CA PRO A 42 1.74 -6.59 -12.94
C PRO A 42 3.25 -6.83 -13.11
N PHE A 43 3.94 -7.26 -12.04
CA PHE A 43 5.38 -7.54 -12.04
C PHE A 43 5.70 -8.70 -11.08
N LYS A 44 6.92 -9.24 -11.18
CA LYS A 44 7.44 -10.22 -10.22
C LYS A 44 8.32 -9.50 -9.20
N LEU A 45 8.05 -9.69 -7.91
CA LEU A 45 8.99 -9.26 -6.87
C LEU A 45 9.95 -10.38 -6.50
N HIS A 46 11.18 -9.97 -6.22
CA HIS A 46 12.22 -10.83 -5.66
C HIS A 46 12.69 -10.21 -4.36
N ILE A 47 13.14 -11.03 -3.43
CA ILE A 47 13.77 -10.61 -2.19
C ILE A 47 15.23 -11.05 -2.21
N ALA A 48 16.13 -10.19 -1.77
CA ALA A 48 17.55 -10.46 -1.65
C ALA A 48 17.97 -10.05 -0.24
N GLY A 49 18.54 -10.97 0.54
CA GLY A 49 18.90 -10.70 1.92
C GLY A 49 20.14 -11.44 2.39
N SER A 50 20.57 -11.16 3.61
CA SER A 50 21.77 -11.75 4.19
C SER A 50 21.70 -13.28 4.25
N TRP A 51 20.52 -13.87 4.49
CA TRP A 51 20.31 -15.33 4.53
C TRP A 51 20.59 -16.06 3.20
N ASN A 52 20.68 -15.34 2.08
CA ASN A 52 20.93 -15.94 0.76
C ASN A 52 22.04 -15.24 -0.03
N ASP A 53 23.01 -14.62 0.66
CA ASP A 53 24.09 -13.81 0.07
C ASP A 53 23.56 -12.73 -0.91
N TYR A 54 22.39 -12.16 -0.61
CA TYR A 54 21.70 -11.21 -1.49
C TYR A 54 21.46 -11.73 -2.92
N LYS A 55 21.34 -13.04 -3.12
CA LYS A 55 20.92 -13.60 -4.41
C LYS A 55 19.42 -13.39 -4.57
N PRO A 56 18.93 -12.71 -5.62
CA PRO A 56 17.49 -12.45 -5.76
C PRO A 56 16.68 -13.76 -5.80
N LEU A 57 15.76 -13.91 -4.86
CA LEU A 57 14.84 -15.04 -4.76
C LEU A 57 13.43 -14.57 -5.11
N GLN A 58 12.79 -15.20 -6.11
CA GLN A 58 11.44 -14.82 -6.52
C GLN A 58 10.44 -15.10 -5.38
N MET A 59 9.63 -14.09 -5.03
CA MET A 59 8.58 -14.22 -4.02
C MET A 59 7.35 -14.93 -4.60
N GLN A 60 6.57 -15.58 -3.73
CA GLN A 60 5.33 -16.24 -4.09
C GLN A 60 4.18 -15.24 -4.06
N TRP A 61 3.38 -15.17 -5.12
CA TRP A 61 2.15 -14.38 -5.13
C TRP A 61 0.99 -15.20 -4.59
N GLN A 62 0.42 -14.82 -3.46
CA GLN A 62 -0.68 -15.52 -2.80
C GLN A 62 -1.61 -14.48 -2.16
N GLU A 63 -2.93 -14.65 -2.34
CA GLU A 63 -3.96 -13.85 -1.64
C GLU A 63 -3.79 -12.32 -1.76
N GLY A 64 -3.27 -11.83 -2.88
CA GLY A 64 -3.09 -10.38 -3.11
C GLY A 64 -1.79 -9.81 -2.54
N MET A 65 -0.88 -10.66 -2.03
CA MET A 65 0.42 -10.26 -1.47
C MET A 65 1.57 -11.11 -2.00
N PHE A 66 2.79 -10.56 -1.89
CA PHE A 66 4.03 -11.31 -2.13
C PHE A 66 4.55 -11.85 -0.81
N ALA A 67 4.75 -13.17 -0.73
CA ALA A 67 5.24 -13.87 0.44
C ALA A 67 6.58 -14.58 0.18
N CYS A 68 7.45 -14.57 1.18
CA CYS A 68 8.68 -15.36 1.19
C CYS A 68 8.94 -15.84 2.63
N PRO A 69 8.85 -17.15 2.92
CA PRO A 69 9.28 -17.66 4.21
C PRO A 69 10.80 -17.54 4.33
N VAL A 70 11.29 -17.02 5.46
CA VAL A 70 12.71 -16.85 5.76
C VAL A 70 12.98 -17.45 7.13
N THR A 71 14.13 -18.11 7.29
CA THR A 71 14.63 -18.56 8.58
C THR A 71 15.73 -17.61 9.01
N LEU A 72 15.59 -17.00 10.19
CA LEU A 72 16.61 -16.13 10.74
C LEU A 72 17.84 -16.95 11.15
N GLY A 73 19.03 -16.42 10.88
CA GLY A 73 20.29 -17.01 11.31
C GLY A 73 20.51 -16.95 12.83
N PRO A 74 21.68 -17.42 13.31
CA PRO A 74 22.02 -17.45 14.74
C PRO A 74 21.99 -16.09 15.43
N ASP A 75 22.22 -15.01 14.67
CA ASP A 75 22.21 -13.63 15.19
C ASP A 75 20.79 -13.11 15.44
N GLY A 76 19.76 -13.87 15.06
CA GLY A 76 18.35 -13.53 15.29
C GLY A 76 17.83 -12.38 14.45
N CYS A 77 18.64 -11.83 13.53
CA CYS A 77 18.25 -10.75 12.65
C CYS A 77 18.80 -10.93 11.23
N GLU A 78 18.10 -10.37 10.24
CA GLU A 78 18.48 -10.48 8.84
C GLU A 78 18.18 -9.17 8.09
N ASN A 79 19.02 -8.84 7.11
CA ASN A 79 18.89 -7.65 6.27
C ASN A 79 18.40 -8.00 4.87
N PHE A 80 17.57 -7.16 4.26
CA PHE A 80 17.06 -7.41 2.91
C PHE A 80 16.64 -6.16 2.12
N GLN A 81 16.49 -6.38 0.80
CA GLN A 81 15.87 -5.46 -0.15
C GLN A 81 14.90 -6.21 -1.07
N ILE A 82 14.00 -5.47 -1.74
CA ILE A 82 13.02 -6.03 -2.67
C ILE A 82 13.32 -5.53 -4.08
N LEU A 83 13.41 -6.43 -5.05
CA LEU A 83 13.79 -6.12 -6.42
C LEU A 83 12.63 -6.38 -7.37
N VAL A 84 12.39 -5.45 -8.29
CA VAL A 84 11.43 -5.68 -9.37
C VAL A 84 12.07 -6.50 -10.48
N ASN A 85 11.46 -7.64 -10.80
CA ASN A 85 11.94 -8.62 -11.77
C ASN A 85 13.41 -9.06 -11.53
N GLY A 86 13.86 -9.03 -10.26
CA GLY A 86 15.20 -9.46 -9.88
C GLY A 86 16.33 -8.52 -10.31
N SER A 87 16.01 -7.29 -10.71
CA SER A 87 16.99 -6.30 -11.17
C SER A 87 17.39 -5.34 -10.05
N TRP A 88 18.70 -5.23 -9.81
CA TRP A 88 19.27 -4.28 -8.84
C TRP A 88 19.10 -2.81 -9.25
N ASP A 89 18.87 -2.54 -10.54
CA ASP A 89 18.56 -1.19 -11.03
C ASP A 89 17.14 -0.73 -10.65
N ARG A 90 16.31 -1.66 -10.14
CA ARG A 90 14.91 -1.45 -9.78
C ARG A 90 14.63 -2.02 -8.39
N THR A 91 15.29 -1.43 -7.39
CA THR A 91 15.25 -1.90 -6.01
C THR A 91 14.39 -0.98 -5.15
N PHE A 92 13.50 -1.58 -4.35
CA PHE A 92 12.85 -0.92 -3.22
C PHE A 92 13.69 -1.12 -1.96
N TYR A 93 13.81 -0.04 -1.18
CA TYR A 93 14.65 0.03 0.02
C TYR A 93 14.12 1.09 0.99
N PRO A 94 14.49 1.05 2.28
CA PRO A 94 14.10 2.08 3.23
C PRO A 94 14.86 3.39 3.03
N SER A 95 14.29 4.51 3.49
CA SER A 95 15.00 5.80 3.55
C SER A 95 16.22 5.77 4.46
N GLU A 96 16.17 4.98 5.53
CA GLU A 96 17.23 4.82 6.54
C GLU A 96 17.83 3.40 6.48
N PRO A 97 19.15 3.24 6.70
CA PRO A 97 19.77 1.93 6.78
C PRO A 97 19.29 1.16 8.01
N ASP A 98 19.18 -0.16 7.88
CA ASP A 98 18.83 -1.11 8.93
C ASP A 98 17.49 -0.78 9.62
N ALA A 99 16.56 -0.20 8.85
CA ALA A 99 15.23 0.16 9.33
C ALA A 99 14.35 -1.08 9.48
N SER A 100 13.68 -1.21 10.62
CA SER A 100 12.71 -2.28 10.86
C SER A 100 11.27 -1.81 10.70
N ALA A 101 10.31 -2.72 10.90
CA ALA A 101 8.88 -2.41 10.85
C ALA A 101 8.44 -1.41 11.94
N LEU A 102 9.21 -1.28 13.03
CA LEU A 102 8.93 -0.38 14.13
C LEU A 102 9.66 0.97 14.02
N ASP A 103 10.66 1.06 13.13
CA ASP A 103 11.39 2.30 12.90
C ASP A 103 10.64 3.22 11.93
N GLU A 104 10.67 4.52 12.16
CA GLU A 104 10.16 5.49 11.18
C GLU A 104 11.02 5.49 9.92
N HIS A 105 10.43 5.12 8.78
CA HIS A 105 11.09 5.17 7.49
C HIS A 105 10.06 5.27 6.36
N THR A 106 10.52 5.63 5.16
CA THR A 106 9.71 5.61 3.94
C THR A 106 10.24 4.60 2.94
N VAL A 107 9.36 4.09 2.06
CA VAL A 107 9.77 3.23 0.96
C VAL A 107 10.32 4.10 -0.18
N CYS A 108 11.57 3.85 -0.56
CA CYS A 108 12.27 4.50 -1.66
C CYS A 108 12.35 3.58 -2.89
N GLY A 109 12.69 4.15 -4.05
CA GLY A 109 12.79 3.43 -5.32
C GLY A 109 11.45 3.27 -6.06
N PRO A 110 11.35 2.37 -7.07
CA PRO A 110 12.39 1.44 -7.48
C PRO A 110 13.49 2.13 -8.31
N ASP A 111 14.71 2.17 -7.79
CA ASP A 111 15.89 2.69 -8.51
C ASP A 111 17.18 1.98 -8.05
N ALA A 112 18.34 2.42 -8.58
CA ALA A 112 19.65 1.84 -8.30
C ALA A 112 20.39 2.50 -7.10
N LYS A 113 19.72 3.33 -6.30
CA LYS A 113 20.36 4.14 -5.24
C LYS A 113 20.27 3.50 -3.85
N GLY A 114 19.72 2.30 -3.75
CA GLY A 114 19.51 1.60 -2.48
C GLY A 114 20.75 0.97 -1.87
N HIS A 115 21.95 1.09 -2.46
CA HIS A 115 23.13 0.41 -1.93
C HIS A 115 23.40 0.81 -0.46
N GLY A 116 23.54 -0.19 0.41
CA GLY A 116 23.74 -0.01 1.85
C GLY A 116 22.49 0.37 2.65
N ARG A 117 21.30 0.39 2.02
CA ARG A 117 20.02 0.69 2.70
C ARG A 117 19.14 -0.55 2.69
N ASN A 118 19.21 -1.35 3.75
CA ASN A 118 18.44 -2.57 3.89
C ASN A 118 17.37 -2.39 4.95
N TRP A 119 16.23 -3.06 4.78
CA TRP A 119 15.37 -3.32 5.92
C TRP A 119 15.99 -4.42 6.78
N GLN A 120 15.70 -4.39 8.07
CA GLN A 120 16.11 -5.43 9.02
C GLN A 120 14.88 -6.07 9.66
N ILE A 121 14.83 -7.40 9.68
CA ILE A 121 13.86 -8.19 10.46
C ILE A 121 14.52 -8.79 11.68
N GLY A 122 13.77 -8.94 12.77
CA GLY A 122 14.27 -9.50 14.03
C GLY A 122 15.12 -8.52 14.84
N LYS A 123 14.95 -7.21 14.60
CA LYS A 123 15.73 -6.17 15.27
C LYS A 123 15.28 -5.95 16.71
N TYR A 124 13.97 -5.97 16.94
CA TYR A 124 13.35 -5.79 18.25
C TYR A 124 12.57 -7.04 18.64
N VAL A 125 12.52 -7.36 19.94
CA VAL A 125 11.77 -8.51 20.46
C VAL A 125 10.26 -8.33 20.24
N GLU A 126 9.82 -7.07 20.20
CA GLU A 126 8.44 -6.66 19.95
C GLU A 126 7.97 -6.90 18.51
N GLU A 127 8.86 -7.29 17.59
CA GLU A 127 8.48 -7.74 16.24
C GLU A 127 7.90 -9.17 16.22
N GLU A 128 7.91 -9.88 17.35
CA GLU A 128 7.23 -11.17 17.48
C GLU A 128 5.71 -11.03 17.27
N ALA A 129 5.19 -11.80 16.32
CA ALA A 129 3.76 -11.89 15.96
C ALA A 129 2.98 -12.84 16.87
#